data_AF-A0A951BZ79-F1
#
_entry.id   AF-A0A951BZ79-F1
#
_cell.length_a   1.000
_cell.length_b   1.000
_cell.length_c   1.000
_cell.angle_alpha   90.00
_cell.angle_beta   90.00
_cell.angle_gamma   90.00
#
_symmetry.space_group_name_H-M   'P 1'
#
loop_
_entity.id
_entity.type
_entity.pdbx_description
1 polymer ?
#
loop_
_entity_poly.entity_id
_entity_poly.type
_entity_poly.pdbx_seq_one_letter_code
_entity_poly.pdbx_strand_id
1 'polypeptide(L)'
;MRVQCPVCSAAYEVPDALLRPGRKLRCARCGAGFLPAGPAPRSAEPPPHAPPSPAAPPPAPSLAIPPVRRAALPLRPNRVDPPALRDPDPLVAPAAQRPDWLGPQRPPPVQEQRRAGIDVWLGWLVSLALLGALGWAAYAYRDTVMHAWPPSQRVYSALGLAG
;
A
#
# COMPACT_ATOMS: atom_id res chain seq x y z
N MET A 1 -2.17 -6.10 16.09
CA MET A 1 -1.96 -6.89 14.85
C MET A 1 -0.93 -6.24 13.92
N ARG A 2 -0.30 -7.02 13.03
CA ARG A 2 0.65 -6.50 12.02
C ARG A 2 -0.03 -6.22 10.69
N VAL A 3 0.21 -5.03 10.14
CA VAL A 3 -0.28 -4.62 8.81
C VAL A 3 0.90 -4.23 7.93
N GLN A 4 0.82 -4.54 6.64
CA GLN A 4 1.86 -4.23 5.68
C GLN A 4 1.32 -3.29 4.59
N CYS A 5 2.11 -2.27 4.25
CA CYS A 5 1.74 -1.36 3.17
C CYS A 5 1.95 -2.04 1.81
N PRO A 6 0.94 -2.08 0.92
CA PRO A 6 1.07 -2.74 -0.39
C PRO A 6 1.95 -1.99 -1.39
N VAL A 7 2.29 -0.73 -1.10
CA VAL A 7 3.07 0.13 -2.01
C VAL A 7 4.57 0.02 -1.73
N CYS A 8 4.98 -0.02 -0.46
CA CYS A 8 6.40 0.04 -0.08
C CYS A 8 6.82 -1.07 0.89
N SER A 9 5.94 -2.05 1.14
CA SER A 9 6.18 -3.24 1.98
C SER A 9 6.59 -2.97 3.43
N ALA A 10 6.42 -1.74 3.92
CA ALA A 10 6.68 -1.40 5.31
C ALA A 10 5.65 -2.09 6.23
N ALA A 11 6.13 -2.70 7.31
CA ALA A 11 5.30 -3.38 8.30
C ALA A 11 5.12 -2.51 9.55
N TYR A 12 3.90 -2.47 10.09
CA TYR A 12 3.54 -1.69 11.27
C TYR A 12 2.78 -2.55 12.27
N GLU A 13 3.10 -2.37 13.55
CA GLU A 13 2.34 -2.92 14.67
C GLU A 13 1.21 -1.94 14.98
N VAL A 14 -0.03 -2.30 14.67
CA VAL A 14 -1.21 -1.43 14.87
C VAL A 14 -2.14 -2.05 15.92
N PRO A 15 -2.52 -1.29 16.96
CA PRO A 15 -3.52 -1.74 17.92
C PRO A 15 -4.87 -2.01 17.26
N ASP A 16 -5.50 -3.12 17.64
CA ASP A 16 -6.77 -3.58 17.05
C ASP A 16 -7.92 -2.57 17.22
N ALA A 17 -7.88 -1.74 18.27
CA ALA A 17 -8.82 -0.65 18.48
C ALA A 17 -8.86 0.37 17.32
N LEU A 18 -7.78 0.49 16.54
CA LEU A 18 -7.66 1.38 15.39
C LEU A 18 -8.03 0.72 14.06
N LEU A 19 -8.12 -0.61 14.02
CA LEU A 19 -8.40 -1.43 12.84
C LEU A 19 -9.91 -1.69 12.68
N ARG A 20 -10.73 -0.62 12.68
CA ARG A 20 -12.16 -0.75 12.43
C ARG A 20 -12.42 -1.15 10.96
N PRO A 21 -13.37 -2.05 10.68
CA PRO A 21 -13.73 -2.42 9.31
C PRO A 21 -14.13 -1.17 8.50
N GLY A 22 -13.58 -1.06 7.29
CA GLY A 22 -13.78 0.10 6.41
C GLY A 22 -12.90 1.32 6.72
N ARG A 23 -12.07 1.30 7.79
CA ARG A 23 -11.16 2.42 8.10
C ARG A 23 -9.89 2.34 7.24
N LYS A 24 -9.66 3.37 6.43
CA LYS A 24 -8.41 3.53 5.66
C LYS A 24 -7.25 3.90 6.59
N LEU A 25 -6.13 3.20 6.45
CA LEU A 25 -4.85 3.50 7.09
C LEU A 25 -3.96 4.27 6.12
N ARG A 26 -3.05 5.10 6.65
CA ARG A 26 -2.06 5.82 5.87
C ARG A 26 -0.65 5.32 6.21
N CYS A 27 0.13 4.99 5.19
CA CYS A 27 1.53 4.59 5.37
C CYS A 27 2.40 5.78 5.80
N ALA A 28 3.17 5.64 6.89
CA ALA A 28 4.10 6.68 7.34
C ALA A 28 5.32 6.84 6.39
N ARG A 29 5.71 5.77 5.69
CA ARG A 29 6.88 5.75 4.80
C ARG A 29 6.62 6.36 3.41
N CYS A 30 5.48 6.05 2.79
CA CYS A 30 5.16 6.50 1.42
C CYS A 30 3.88 7.33 1.30
N GLY A 31 3.12 7.49 2.39
CA GLY A 31 1.90 8.31 2.41
C GLY A 31 0.65 7.68 1.79
N ALA A 32 0.75 6.48 1.18
CA ALA A 32 -0.38 5.81 0.53
C ALA A 32 -1.48 5.40 1.52
N GLY A 33 -2.74 5.57 1.10
CA GLY A 33 -3.93 5.14 1.84
C GLY A 33 -4.35 3.72 1.44
N PHE A 34 -4.48 2.80 2.39
CA PHE A 34 -4.89 1.41 2.13
C PHE A 34 -5.84 0.91 3.21
N LEU A 35 -6.70 -0.06 2.86
CA LEU A 35 -7.51 -0.77 3.84
C LEU A 35 -6.67 -1.94 4.39
N PRO A 36 -6.65 -2.15 5.72
CA PRO A 36 -6.06 -3.36 6.25
C PRO A 36 -6.85 -4.54 5.69
N ALA A 37 -6.15 -5.55 5.17
CA ALA A 37 -6.79 -6.80 4.81
C ALA A 37 -7.39 -7.36 6.11
N GLY A 38 -8.71 -7.26 6.23
CA GLY A 38 -9.42 -7.92 7.32
C GLY A 38 -9.10 -9.41 7.30
N PRO A 39 -9.24 -10.12 8.43
CA PRO A 39 -9.13 -11.57 8.41
C PRO A 39 -10.03 -12.08 7.28
N ALA A 40 -9.42 -12.76 6.31
CA ALA A 40 -10.17 -13.41 5.26
C ALA A 40 -11.27 -14.23 5.94
N PRO A 41 -12.54 -14.18 5.47
CA PRO A 41 -13.52 -15.16 5.92
C PRO A 41 -12.85 -16.51 5.78
N ARG A 42 -12.75 -17.27 6.88
CA ARG A 42 -12.21 -18.63 6.83
C ARG A 42 -12.93 -19.30 5.67
N SER A 43 -12.18 -19.60 4.62
CA SER A 43 -12.66 -20.41 3.51
C SER A 43 -13.40 -21.56 4.15
N ALA A 44 -14.66 -21.70 3.78
CA ALA A 44 -15.46 -22.85 4.15
C ALA A 44 -14.59 -24.08 4.04
N GLU A 45 -14.59 -24.87 5.11
CA GLU A 45 -14.03 -26.20 5.19
C GLU A 45 -14.20 -26.92 3.84
N PRO A 46 -13.15 -27.53 3.26
CA PRO A 46 -13.32 -28.40 2.12
C PRO A 46 -14.40 -29.42 2.48
N PRO A 47 -15.52 -29.51 1.73
CA PRO A 47 -16.53 -30.50 2.04
C PRO A 47 -15.87 -31.88 2.10
N PRO A 48 -16.06 -32.65 3.17
CA PRO A 48 -15.50 -33.99 3.27
C PRO A 48 -16.02 -34.81 2.10
N HIS A 49 -15.09 -35.37 1.34
CA HIS A 49 -15.24 -36.48 0.39
C HIS A 49 -16.68 -36.69 -0.13
N ALA A 50 -16.97 -36.11 -1.30
CA ALA A 50 -18.07 -36.63 -2.10
C ALA A 50 -17.78 -38.11 -2.43
N PRO A 51 -18.73 -39.04 -2.26
CA PRO A 51 -18.56 -40.42 -2.71
C PRO A 51 -18.31 -40.45 -4.22
N PRO A 52 -17.61 -41.46 -4.75
CA PRO A 52 -17.42 -41.57 -6.20
C PRO A 52 -18.78 -41.65 -6.88
N SER A 53 -19.05 -40.66 -7.73
CA SER A 53 -20.24 -40.62 -8.59
C SER A 53 -20.24 -41.88 -9.46
N PRO A 54 -21.35 -42.65 -9.51
CA PRO A 54 -21.50 -43.73 -10.48
C PRO A 54 -21.32 -43.18 -11.90
N ALA A 55 -20.61 -43.95 -12.73
CA ALA A 55 -20.27 -43.63 -14.11
C ALA A 55 -21.48 -43.07 -14.89
N ALA A 56 -21.28 -41.93 -15.54
CA ALA A 56 -22.27 -41.34 -16.44
C ALA A 56 -22.53 -42.27 -17.64
N PRO A 57 -23.78 -42.46 -18.07
CA PRO A 57 -24.10 -43.13 -19.33
C PRO A 57 -23.62 -42.31 -20.54
N PRO A 58 -23.40 -42.95 -21.70
CA PRO A 58 -22.78 -42.32 -22.87
C PRO A 58 -23.58 -41.11 -23.40
N PRO A 59 -22.92 -40.16 -24.07
CA PRO A 59 -23.56 -38.94 -24.56
C PRO A 59 -24.57 -39.25 -25.66
N ALA A 60 -25.81 -38.77 -25.47
CA ALA A 60 -26.81 -38.71 -26.52
C ALA A 60 -26.33 -37.79 -27.66
N PRO A 61 -26.68 -38.08 -28.93
CA PRO A 61 -26.23 -37.30 -30.08
C PRO A 61 -26.75 -35.87 -30.00
N SER A 62 -25.83 -34.91 -29.98
CA SER A 62 -26.13 -33.49 -30.09
C SER A 62 -26.71 -33.22 -31.48
N LEU A 63 -28.00 -32.92 -31.53
CA LEU A 63 -28.64 -32.33 -32.70
C LEU A 63 -27.97 -30.99 -32.99
N ALA A 64 -27.13 -30.97 -34.03
CA ALA A 64 -26.50 -29.75 -34.53
C ALA A 64 -27.57 -28.83 -35.12
N ILE A 65 -27.86 -27.73 -34.42
CA ILE A 65 -28.71 -26.66 -34.95
C ILE A 65 -27.86 -25.85 -35.94
N PRO A 66 -28.26 -25.70 -37.22
CA PRO A 66 -27.51 -24.90 -38.18
C PRO A 66 -27.59 -23.40 -37.82
N PRO A 67 -26.52 -22.62 -38.05
CA PRO A 67 -26.56 -21.18 -37.80
C PRO A 67 -27.45 -20.50 -38.86
N VAL A 68 -28.63 -20.04 -38.45
CA VAL A 68 -29.47 -19.16 -39.27
C VAL A 68 -28.74 -17.81 -39.42
N ARG A 69 -28.32 -17.48 -40.66
CA ARG A 69 -27.79 -16.15 -40.98
C ARG A 69 -28.86 -15.10 -40.71
N ARG A 70 -28.58 -14.18 -39.78
CA ARG A 70 -29.40 -12.98 -39.60
C ARG A 70 -29.18 -12.06 -40.79
N ALA A 71 -30.20 -11.89 -41.64
CA ALA A 71 -30.27 -10.78 -42.55
C ALA A 71 -30.44 -9.50 -41.73
N ALA A 72 -29.57 -8.51 -41.94
CA ALA A 72 -29.72 -7.19 -41.34
C ALA A 72 -30.90 -6.49 -42.01
N LEU A 73 -32.02 -6.33 -41.29
CA LEU A 73 -33.06 -5.38 -41.71
C LEU A 73 -32.54 -3.96 -41.49
N PRO A 74 -32.68 -3.04 -42.45
CA PRO A 74 -32.42 -1.62 -42.19
C PRO A 74 -33.56 -1.09 -41.32
N LEU A 75 -33.33 -0.99 -40.00
CA LEU A 75 -34.21 -0.20 -39.15
C LEU A 75 -33.96 1.29 -39.45
N ARG A 76 -34.93 1.91 -40.13
CA ARG A 76 -35.07 3.37 -40.10
C ARG A 76 -35.23 3.81 -38.64
N PRO A 77 -34.49 4.83 -38.16
CA PRO A 77 -34.76 5.38 -36.84
C PRO A 77 -36.08 6.15 -36.90
N ASN A 78 -37.10 5.61 -36.25
CA ASN A 78 -38.32 6.36 -35.97
C ASN A 78 -37.95 7.47 -34.98
N ARG A 79 -38.03 8.72 -35.42
CA ARG A 79 -37.76 9.90 -34.59
C ARG A 79 -38.99 10.09 -33.68
N VAL A 80 -38.89 9.59 -32.46
CA VAL A 80 -39.81 9.96 -31.40
C VAL A 80 -39.37 11.32 -30.90
N ASP A 81 -40.17 12.36 -31.15
CA ASP A 81 -39.97 13.66 -30.51
C ASP A 81 -40.08 13.49 -28.98
N PRO A 82 -39.11 14.00 -28.19
CA PRO A 82 -39.22 13.96 -26.74
C PRO A 82 -40.40 14.84 -26.31
N PRO A 83 -41.21 14.42 -25.32
CA PRO A 83 -42.18 15.31 -24.72
C PRO A 83 -41.43 16.50 -24.13
N ALA A 84 -41.89 17.72 -24.44
CA ALA A 84 -41.35 18.95 -23.88
C ALA A 84 -41.25 18.80 -22.36
N LEU A 85 -40.03 18.94 -21.84
CA LEU A 85 -39.74 18.92 -20.42
C LEU A 85 -40.57 20.02 -19.75
N ARG A 86 -41.64 19.65 -19.05
CA ARG A 86 -42.26 20.55 -18.09
C ARG A 86 -41.27 20.76 -16.97
N ASP A 87 -40.93 22.02 -16.73
CA ASP A 87 -40.13 22.45 -15.58
C ASP A 87 -40.74 21.85 -14.30
N PRO A 88 -40.00 21.08 -13.50
CA PRO A 88 -40.49 20.65 -12.21
C PRO A 88 -40.59 21.86 -11.28
N ASP A 89 -41.81 22.10 -10.80
CA ASP A 89 -42.16 22.96 -9.68
C ASP A 89 -41.08 22.87 -8.58
N PRO A 90 -40.55 23.99 -8.04
CA PRO A 90 -39.57 23.95 -6.97
C PRO A 90 -40.27 23.57 -5.65
N LEU A 91 -40.62 22.30 -5.52
CA LEU A 91 -40.95 21.72 -4.23
C LEU A 91 -39.67 21.76 -3.39
N VAL A 92 -39.73 22.58 -2.34
CA VAL A 92 -38.74 22.71 -1.27
C VAL A 92 -38.27 21.32 -0.84
N ALA A 93 -37.07 20.94 -1.26
CA ALA A 93 -36.43 19.73 -0.78
C ALA A 93 -36.14 19.89 0.73
N PRO A 94 -36.61 18.99 1.61
CA PRO A 94 -36.14 18.99 2.98
C PRO A 94 -34.62 18.82 2.94
N ALA A 95 -33.91 19.70 3.66
CA ALA A 95 -32.47 19.71 3.74
C ALA A 95 -31.95 18.29 4.03
N ALA A 96 -31.49 17.62 2.99
CA ALA A 96 -30.77 16.36 3.12
C ALA A 96 -29.58 16.68 4.02
N GLN A 97 -29.60 16.13 5.24
CA GLN A 97 -28.50 16.19 6.18
C GLN A 97 -27.27 15.63 5.47
N ARG A 98 -26.40 16.54 5.00
CA ARG A 98 -25.12 16.16 4.44
C ARG A 98 -24.34 15.47 5.55
N PRO A 99 -23.88 14.22 5.35
CA PRO A 99 -23.03 13.56 6.34
C PRO A 99 -21.80 14.43 6.61
N ASP A 100 -21.48 14.67 7.89
CA ASP A 100 -20.38 15.53 8.37
C ASP A 100 -18.99 15.16 7.83
N TRP A 101 -18.87 14.04 7.11
CA TRP A 101 -17.67 13.61 6.38
C TRP A 101 -17.33 14.47 5.15
N LEU A 102 -18.23 15.36 4.73
CA LEU A 102 -17.98 16.38 3.70
C LEU A 102 -17.43 17.68 4.28
N GLY A 103 -17.01 17.69 5.55
CA GLY A 103 -16.32 18.84 6.15
C GLY A 103 -15.09 19.26 5.34
N PRO A 104 -14.75 20.56 5.31
CA PRO A 104 -13.52 21.03 4.68
C PRO A 104 -12.34 20.30 5.32
N GLN A 105 -11.69 19.43 4.55
CA GLN A 105 -10.42 18.83 4.94
C GLN A 105 -9.46 20.00 5.14
N ARG A 106 -9.13 20.38 6.38
CA ARG A 106 -8.00 21.28 6.62
C ARG A 106 -6.78 20.55 6.04
N PRO A 107 -6.10 21.07 5.01
CA PRO A 107 -4.85 20.47 4.58
C PRO A 107 -3.92 20.41 5.80
N PRO A 108 -3.22 19.29 6.03
CA PRO A 108 -2.21 19.24 7.09
C PRO A 108 -1.23 20.41 6.87
N PRO A 109 -0.74 21.06 7.93
CA PRO A 109 0.19 22.17 7.80
C PRO A 109 1.40 21.71 6.98
N VAL A 110 1.56 22.29 5.78
CA VAL A 110 2.61 21.95 4.78
C VAL A 110 4.02 22.33 5.29
N GLN A 111 4.12 23.01 6.43
CA GLN A 111 5.37 23.58 6.94
C GLN A 111 6.26 22.58 7.70
N GLU A 112 5.70 21.57 8.35
CA GLU A 112 6.50 20.58 9.11
C GLU A 112 7.37 19.71 8.18
N GLN A 113 6.89 19.50 6.94
CA GLN A 113 7.46 18.50 6.04
C GLN A 113 8.75 18.95 5.33
N ARG A 114 9.04 20.26 5.26
CA ARG A 114 10.32 20.75 4.71
C ARG A 114 11.47 20.72 5.72
N ARG A 115 11.18 20.78 7.03
CA ARG A 115 12.23 20.77 8.08
C ARG A 115 12.72 19.36 8.36
N ALA A 116 11.81 18.38 8.32
CA ALA A 116 12.13 16.97 8.56
C ALA A 116 13.20 16.38 7.62
N GLY A 117 13.41 16.92 6.41
CA GLY A 117 14.47 16.48 5.50
C GLY A 117 15.86 17.00 5.87
N ILE A 118 15.95 18.26 6.32
CA ILE A 118 17.22 18.90 6.67
C ILE A 118 17.74 18.34 7.99
N ASP A 119 16.86 18.11 8.97
CA ASP A 119 17.24 17.56 10.28
C ASP A 119 17.86 16.16 10.16
N VAL A 120 17.34 15.32 9.26
CA VAL A 120 17.91 13.98 9.00
C VAL A 120 19.27 14.09 8.30
N TRP A 121 19.43 15.03 7.37
CA TRP A 121 20.71 15.22 6.67
C TRP A 121 21.80 15.80 7.59
N LEU A 122 21.45 16.74 8.47
CA LEU A 122 22.35 17.25 9.51
C LEU A 122 22.79 16.13 10.46
N GLY A 123 21.86 15.27 10.87
CA GLY A 123 22.18 14.10 11.70
C GLY A 123 23.19 13.17 11.02
N TRP A 124 23.00 12.89 9.72
CA TRP A 124 23.96 12.11 8.93
C TRP A 124 25.31 12.80 8.81
N LEU A 125 25.36 14.11 8.54
CA LEU A 125 26.62 14.86 8.47
C LEU A 125 27.38 14.80 9.79
N VAL A 126 26.70 15.04 10.91
CA VAL A 126 27.31 14.97 12.25
C VAL A 126 27.83 13.55 12.52
N SER A 127 27.07 12.52 12.18
CA SER A 127 27.49 11.13 12.37
C SER A 127 28.70 10.78 11.50
N LEU A 128 28.74 11.21 10.24
CA LEU A 128 29.89 11.00 9.35
C LEU A 128 31.11 11.79 9.81
N ALA A 129 30.93 13.03 10.25
CA ALA A 129 32.00 13.83 10.83
C ALA A 129 32.57 13.18 12.09
N LEU A 130 31.71 12.63 12.96
CA LEU A 130 32.14 11.92 14.17
C LEU A 130 32.93 10.66 13.82
N LEU A 131 32.42 9.83 12.91
CA LEU A 131 33.11 8.63 12.44
C LEU A 131 34.46 8.96 11.78
N GLY A 132 34.49 10.00 10.95
CA GLY A 132 35.72 10.50 10.33
C GLY A 132 36.72 10.99 11.36
N ALA A 133 36.28 11.74 12.37
CA ALA A 133 37.14 12.21 13.46
C ALA A 133 37.71 11.05 14.30
N LEU A 134 36.90 10.03 14.61
CA LEU A 134 37.36 8.83 15.32
C LEU A 134 38.40 8.05 14.48
N GLY A 135 38.13 7.84 13.19
CA GLY A 135 39.08 7.17 12.28
C GLY A 135 40.39 7.96 12.14
N TRP A 136 40.30 9.28 12.01
CA TRP A 136 41.45 10.17 11.97
C TRP A 136 42.28 10.10 13.26
N ALA A 137 41.63 10.14 14.42
CA ALA A 137 42.30 10.00 15.70
C ALA A 137 43.00 8.63 15.83
N ALA A 138 42.35 7.55 15.41
CA ALA A 138 42.94 6.22 15.40
C ALA A 138 44.19 6.16 14.49
N TYR A 139 44.17 6.87 13.36
CA TYR A 139 45.30 6.96 12.45
C TYR A 139 46.45 7.82 13.00
N ALA A 140 46.15 9.04 13.47
CA ALA A 140 47.14 10.00 13.94
C ALA A 140 47.79 9.58 15.27
N TYR A 141 47.04 8.91 16.16
CA TYR A 141 47.52 8.41 17.46
C TYR A 141 47.70 6.89 17.48
N ARG A 142 47.92 6.27 16.31
CA ARG A 142 48.04 4.82 16.14
C ARG A 142 49.02 4.19 17.13
N ASP A 143 50.16 4.83 17.39
CA ASP A 143 51.17 4.31 18.32
C ASP A 143 50.60 4.20 19.73
N THR A 144 49.97 5.26 20.26
CA THR A 144 49.33 5.24 21.57
C THR A 144 48.23 4.18 21.64
N VAL A 145 47.45 4.01 20.57
CA VAL A 145 46.42 2.97 20.48
C VAL A 145 47.02 1.57 20.48
N MET A 146 48.10 1.32 19.74
CA MET A 146 48.80 0.04 19.73
C MET A 146 49.43 -0.29 21.09
N HIS A 147 49.94 0.71 21.81
CA HIS A 147 50.54 0.51 23.13
C HIS A 147 49.46 0.23 24.20
N ALA A 148 48.35 0.96 24.16
CA ALA A 148 47.24 0.76 25.10
C ALA A 148 46.45 -0.53 24.81
N TRP A 149 46.35 -0.93 23.54
CA TRP A 149 45.63 -2.11 23.09
C TRP A 149 46.42 -2.91 22.03
N PRO A 150 47.35 -3.78 22.45
CA PRO A 150 48.22 -4.56 21.55
C PRO A 150 47.51 -5.41 20.49
N PRO A 151 46.31 -5.99 20.73
CA PRO A 151 45.58 -6.74 19.70
C PRO A 151 45.30 -5.94 18.41
N SER A 152 45.21 -4.61 18.49
CA SER A 152 44.99 -3.75 17.34
C SER A 152 46.13 -3.79 16.31
N GLN A 153 47.35 -4.18 16.71
CA GLN A 153 48.52 -4.24 15.83
C GLN A 153 48.27 -5.09 14.58
N ARG A 154 47.50 -6.18 14.69
CA ARG A 154 47.15 -7.06 13.56
C ARG A 154 46.33 -6.35 12.50
N VAL A 155 45.43 -5.47 12.94
CA VAL A 155 44.56 -4.70 12.05
C VAL A 155 45.38 -3.62 11.35
N TYR A 156 46.20 -2.87 12.10
CA TYR A 156 47.06 -1.85 11.50
C TYR A 156 48.13 -2.46 10.58
N SER A 157 48.69 -3.63 10.89
CA SER A 157 49.66 -4.29 10.01
C SER A 157 49.02 -4.80 8.73
N ALA A 158 47.81 -5.35 8.79
CA ALA A 158 47.03 -5.72 7.59
C ALA A 158 46.72 -4.50 6.70
N LEU A 159 46.58 -3.31 7.30
CA LEU A 159 46.38 -2.05 6.59
C LEU A 159 47.70 -1.41 6.11
N GLY A 160 48.86 -1.99 6.41
CA GLY A 160 50.17 -1.40 6.08
C GLY A 160 50.54 -0.16 6.90
N LEU A 161 49.89 0.02 8.06
CA LEU A 161 50.02 1.18 8.95
C LEU A 161 50.80 0.88 10.23
N ALA A 162 51.37 -0.32 10.36
CA ALA A 162 52.25 -0.69 11.45
C ALA A 162 53.69 -0.31 11.11
N GLY A 163 54.12 0.89 11.52
CA GLY A 163 55.47 1.39 11.28
C GLY A 163 55.64 2.78 11.82
#